data_AF-Q3SJM2-F1
#
_entry.id   AF-Q3SJM2-F1
#
_cell.length_a   1.000
_cell.length_b   1.000
_cell.length_c   1.000
_cell.angle_alpha   90.00
_cell.angle_beta   90.00
_cell.angle_gamma   90.00
#
_symmetry.space_group_name_H-M   'P 1'
#
loop_
_entity.id
_entity.type
_entity.pdbx_description
1 polymer ?
#
loop_
_entity_poly.entity_id
_entity_poly.type
_entity_poly.pdbx_seq_one_letter_code
_entity_poly.pdbx_strand_id
1 'polypeptide(L)'
;MTDQAAGLRRRAARLATRAVMVFSASPQSAPRLAEALHAHGPVVLLIDTQDRQFSDSARNLFGWRQQLERGQALTLPMSYGAGWRAPGARLDEPALAALARRYDLVVVDAAPDIPELVLMPGATHLAAIEVQASVESLHYAYRLVKTLAQRPAVAGVGLFGDPAACARVLAASGNFLAAAFSDTVCSVAAETDAFAALAVRMSAEEGRLTAFYNKGANPNHGR
;
A
#
# COMPACT_ATOMS: atom_id res chain seq x y z
N MET A 1 -34.56 -13.23 22.08
CA MET A 1 -34.38 -11.98 21.29
C MET A 1 -32.96 -11.49 21.51
N THR A 2 -32.03 -11.98 20.70
CA THR A 2 -30.66 -11.49 20.70
C THR A 2 -30.10 -11.75 19.32
N ASP A 3 -29.32 -10.80 18.82
CA ASP A 3 -28.59 -10.83 17.55
C ASP A 3 -29.22 -10.20 16.29
N GLN A 4 -29.97 -9.11 16.44
CA GLN A 4 -30.09 -8.13 15.34
C GLN A 4 -28.89 -7.16 15.31
N ALA A 5 -28.17 -7.02 16.43
CA ALA A 5 -27.06 -6.08 16.56
C ALA A 5 -25.73 -6.56 15.93
N ALA A 6 -25.38 -7.87 15.94
CA ALA A 6 -24.18 -8.33 15.23
C ALA A 6 -24.42 -8.42 13.71
N GLY A 7 -25.66 -8.71 13.30
CA GLY A 7 -26.09 -8.63 11.91
C GLY A 7 -25.97 -7.22 11.32
N LEU A 8 -26.30 -6.17 12.10
CA LEU A 8 -26.12 -4.77 11.70
C LEU A 8 -24.66 -4.31 11.74
N ARG A 9 -23.84 -4.78 12.69
CA ARG A 9 -22.38 -4.51 12.68
C ARG A 9 -21.67 -5.10 11.46
N ARG A 10 -22.06 -6.30 11.02
CA ARG A 10 -21.57 -6.89 9.75
C ARG A 10 -22.06 -6.16 8.50
N ARG A 11 -23.19 -5.45 8.57
CA ARG A 11 -23.79 -4.73 7.42
C ARG A 11 -23.39 -3.26 7.35
N ALA A 12 -23.09 -2.63 8.49
CA ALA A 12 -22.76 -1.21 8.62
C ALA A 12 -21.24 -0.91 8.52
N ALA A 13 -20.37 -1.91 8.60
CA ALA A 13 -18.92 -1.75 8.48
C ALA A 13 -18.34 -2.71 7.43
N ARG A 14 -18.89 -2.72 6.21
CA ARG A 14 -18.07 -3.12 5.06
C ARG A 14 -17.13 -1.96 4.78
N LEU A 15 -16.13 -1.79 5.65
CA LEU A 15 -15.07 -0.81 5.46
C LEU A 15 -14.59 -0.95 4.02
N ALA A 16 -14.50 0.18 3.31
CA ALA A 16 -13.95 0.19 1.95
C ALA A 16 -12.64 -0.60 1.98
N THR A 17 -12.47 -1.55 1.05
CA THR A 17 -11.24 -2.35 0.98
C THR A 17 -10.05 -1.40 1.00
N ARG A 18 -9.08 -1.64 1.86
CA ARG A 18 -7.84 -0.86 1.89
C ARG A 18 -6.82 -1.56 1.02
N ALA A 19 -6.10 -0.78 0.23
CA ALA A 19 -5.04 -1.27 -0.62
C ALA A 19 -3.75 -0.46 -0.41
N VAL A 20 -2.63 -1.14 -0.24
CA VAL A 20 -1.29 -0.53 -0.15
C VAL A 20 -0.49 -0.96 -1.37
N MET A 21 -0.11 -0.01 -2.22
CA MET A 21 0.77 -0.27 -3.36
C MET A 21 2.22 -0.04 -2.94
N VAL A 22 3.07 -1.03 -3.15
CA VAL A 22 4.49 -0.97 -2.79
C VAL A 22 5.32 -0.88 -4.06
N PHE A 23 5.93 0.28 -4.28
CA PHE A 23 6.80 0.56 -5.41
C PHE A 23 8.25 0.47 -4.94
N SER A 24 8.92 -0.63 -5.26
CA SER A 24 10.27 -0.93 -4.77
C SER A 24 11.03 -1.79 -5.76
N ALA A 25 12.34 -1.57 -5.87
CA ALA A 25 13.23 -2.46 -6.61
C ALA A 25 13.48 -3.78 -5.84
N SER A 26 13.41 -3.72 -4.50
CA SER A 26 13.60 -4.90 -3.65
C SER A 26 12.37 -5.82 -3.64
N PRO A 27 12.53 -7.13 -3.86
CA PRO A 27 11.45 -8.10 -3.74
C PRO A 27 10.97 -8.29 -2.30
N GLN A 28 11.73 -7.80 -1.31
CA GLN A 28 11.44 -8.00 0.11
C GLN A 28 10.58 -6.88 0.72
N SER A 29 10.44 -5.73 0.04
CA SER A 29 9.73 -4.58 0.61
C SER A 29 8.25 -4.84 0.85
N ALA A 30 7.57 -5.46 -0.12
CA ALA A 30 6.14 -5.74 0.01
C ALA A 30 5.83 -6.82 1.07
N PRO A 31 6.57 -7.96 1.14
CA PRO A 31 6.44 -8.91 2.24
C PRO A 31 6.70 -8.28 3.62
N ARG A 32 7.79 -7.53 3.78
CA ARG A 32 8.12 -6.89 5.07
C ARG A 32 7.07 -5.88 5.50
N LEU A 33 6.51 -5.11 4.56
CA LEU A 33 5.42 -4.21 4.87
C LEU A 33 4.12 -4.96 5.21
N ALA A 34 3.82 -6.06 4.51
CA ALA A 34 2.66 -6.90 4.81
C ALA A 34 2.76 -7.51 6.22
N GLU A 35 3.92 -7.99 6.62
CA GLU A 35 4.19 -8.47 7.99
C GLU A 35 4.01 -7.36 9.03
N ALA A 36 4.60 -6.19 8.79
CA ALA A 36 4.48 -5.04 9.69
C ALA A 36 3.02 -4.58 9.83
N LEU A 37 2.25 -4.55 8.73
CA LEU A 37 0.83 -4.23 8.75
C LEU A 37 0.03 -5.28 9.52
N HIS A 38 0.31 -6.57 9.31
CA HIS A 38 -0.37 -7.65 10.03
C HIS A 38 -0.12 -7.60 11.54
N ALA A 39 1.05 -7.15 11.99
CA ALA A 39 1.34 -6.94 13.41
C ALA A 39 0.38 -5.93 14.08
N HIS A 40 -0.35 -5.13 13.30
CA HIS A 40 -1.40 -4.22 13.79
C HIS A 40 -2.83 -4.81 13.72
N GLY A 41 -2.99 -6.09 13.38
CA GLY A 41 -4.27 -6.81 13.38
C GLY A 41 -4.83 -7.30 12.03
N PRO A 42 -4.70 -6.59 10.88
CA PRO A 42 -5.38 -7.00 9.65
C PRO A 42 -4.83 -8.30 9.07
N VAL A 43 -5.71 -9.13 8.51
CA VAL A 43 -5.31 -10.27 7.67
C VAL A 43 -5.03 -9.75 6.26
N VAL A 44 -3.80 -9.98 5.78
CA VAL A 44 -3.28 -9.37 4.56
C VAL A 44 -3.31 -10.36 3.39
N LEU A 45 -3.77 -9.88 2.23
CA LEU A 45 -3.48 -10.49 0.93
C LEU A 45 -2.33 -9.74 0.25
N LEU A 46 -1.19 -10.41 0.07
CA LEU A 46 -0.09 -9.88 -0.73
C LEU A 46 -0.21 -10.36 -2.18
N ILE A 47 -0.39 -9.44 -3.11
CA ILE A 47 -0.45 -9.71 -4.56
C ILE A 47 0.93 -9.47 -5.16
N ASP A 48 1.58 -10.54 -5.62
CA ASP A 48 2.83 -10.49 -6.37
C ASP A 48 2.52 -10.28 -7.86
N THR A 49 2.50 -9.00 -8.28
CA THR A 49 2.29 -8.66 -9.70
C THR A 49 3.57 -8.67 -10.52
N GLN A 50 4.73 -8.73 -9.87
CA GLN A 50 6.05 -8.70 -10.50
C GLN A 50 6.69 -10.08 -10.66
N ASP A 51 6.05 -11.14 -10.15
CA ASP A 51 6.53 -12.52 -10.22
C ASP A 51 7.89 -12.75 -9.54
N ARG A 52 8.15 -12.02 -8.46
CA ARG A 52 9.46 -12.02 -7.80
C ARG A 52 9.47 -12.57 -6.38
N GLN A 53 8.29 -12.96 -5.86
CA GLN A 53 8.14 -13.46 -4.48
C GLN A 53 7.77 -14.94 -4.44
N PHE A 54 6.94 -15.39 -5.39
CA PHE A 54 6.35 -16.73 -5.36
C PHE A 54 6.74 -17.58 -6.59
N SER A 55 7.84 -17.27 -7.28
CA SER A 55 8.25 -17.94 -8.53
C SER A 55 8.38 -19.47 -8.43
N ASP A 56 8.71 -19.97 -7.23
CA ASP A 56 8.92 -21.39 -6.94
C ASP A 56 7.69 -22.10 -6.35
N SER A 57 6.56 -21.39 -6.23
CA SER A 57 5.31 -21.97 -5.75
C SER A 57 4.70 -22.94 -6.77
N ALA A 58 3.94 -23.93 -6.26
CA ALA A 58 3.33 -24.98 -7.08
C ALA A 58 2.57 -24.37 -8.27
N ARG A 59 3.05 -24.66 -9.48
CA ARG A 59 2.47 -24.13 -10.72
C ARG A 59 1.09 -24.75 -10.93
N ASN A 60 0.07 -23.92 -10.86
CA ASN A 60 -1.28 -24.31 -11.28
C ASN A 60 -1.32 -24.44 -12.81
N LEU A 61 -2.10 -25.40 -13.31
CA LEU A 61 -2.41 -25.55 -14.74
C LEU A 61 -3.09 -24.31 -15.34
N PHE A 62 -3.81 -23.55 -14.52
CA PHE A 62 -4.51 -22.33 -14.91
C PHE A 62 -3.72 -21.09 -14.49
N GLY A 63 -3.58 -20.13 -15.42
CA GLY A 63 -3.05 -18.79 -15.12
C GLY A 63 -3.97 -18.02 -14.16
N TRP A 64 -3.43 -16.98 -13.51
CA TRP A 64 -4.12 -16.24 -12.43
C TRP A 64 -5.50 -15.72 -12.85
N ARG A 65 -5.69 -15.26 -14.10
CA ARG A 65 -6.97 -14.74 -14.59
C ARG A 65 -8.05 -15.83 -14.65
N GLN A 66 -7.71 -16.99 -15.20
CA GLN A 66 -8.61 -18.14 -15.24
C GLN A 66 -8.94 -18.67 -13.84
N GLN A 67 -8.00 -18.58 -12.90
CA GLN A 67 -8.28 -18.91 -11.50
C GLN A 67 -9.33 -17.97 -10.89
N LEU A 68 -9.21 -16.65 -11.16
CA LEU A 68 -10.20 -15.67 -10.70
C LEU A 68 -11.58 -15.90 -11.32
N GLU A 69 -11.66 -16.12 -12.63
CA GLU A 69 -12.92 -16.40 -13.35
C GLU A 69 -13.65 -17.63 -12.78
N ARG A 70 -12.89 -18.63 -12.34
CA ARG A 70 -13.42 -19.85 -11.71
C ARG A 70 -13.70 -19.70 -10.22
N GLY A 71 -13.35 -18.58 -9.60
CA GLY A 71 -13.42 -18.38 -8.15
C GLY A 71 -12.45 -19.25 -7.34
N GLN A 72 -11.41 -19.77 -8.01
CA GLN A 72 -10.43 -20.75 -7.50
C GLN A 72 -9.01 -20.16 -7.46
N ALA A 73 -8.87 -18.90 -7.05
CA ALA A 73 -7.57 -18.27 -6.84
C ALA A 73 -6.72 -19.12 -5.88
N LEU A 74 -5.56 -19.58 -6.34
CA LEU A 74 -4.63 -20.34 -5.53
C LEU A 74 -3.78 -19.37 -4.72
N THR A 75 -4.16 -19.17 -3.46
CA THR A 75 -3.39 -18.38 -2.51
C THR A 75 -2.48 -19.28 -1.67
N LEU A 76 -1.30 -18.78 -1.34
CA LEU A 76 -0.31 -19.45 -0.50
C LEU A 76 -0.47 -18.97 0.94
N PRO A 77 -0.57 -19.86 1.94
CA PRO A 77 -0.58 -19.44 3.34
C PRO A 77 0.72 -18.72 3.71
N MET A 78 0.60 -17.57 4.37
CA MET A 78 1.72 -16.75 4.86
C MET A 78 1.52 -16.43 6.34
N SER A 79 2.59 -16.01 7.02
CA SER A 79 2.55 -15.54 8.42
C SER A 79 1.58 -14.37 8.63
N TYR A 80 1.36 -13.55 7.60
CA TYR A 80 0.49 -12.37 7.59
C TYR A 80 -0.90 -12.59 6.96
N GLY A 81 -1.22 -13.82 6.55
CA GLY A 81 -2.45 -14.14 5.83
C GLY A 81 -2.17 -14.98 4.60
N ALA A 82 -2.18 -14.37 3.41
CA ALA A 82 -1.92 -15.10 2.19
C ALA A 82 -1.13 -14.32 1.13
N GLY A 83 -0.37 -15.05 0.32
CA GLY A 83 0.25 -14.57 -0.90
C GLY A 83 -0.51 -15.03 -2.13
N TRP A 84 -0.59 -14.21 -3.17
CA TRP A 84 -1.18 -14.58 -4.45
C TRP A 84 -0.27 -14.15 -5.60
N ARG A 85 0.19 -15.14 -6.37
CA ARG A 85 1.01 -14.93 -7.56
C ARG A 85 0.12 -14.55 -8.74
N ALA A 86 0.19 -13.29 -9.16
CA ALA A 86 -0.61 -12.78 -10.26
C ALA A 86 0.19 -11.82 -11.17
N PRO A 87 1.18 -12.35 -11.92
CA PRO A 87 2.05 -11.52 -12.74
C PRO A 87 1.26 -10.67 -13.74
N GLY A 88 1.50 -9.36 -13.73
CA GLY A 88 0.81 -8.39 -14.59
C GLY A 88 -0.67 -8.19 -14.29
N ALA A 89 -1.18 -8.65 -13.14
CA ALA A 89 -2.57 -8.43 -12.78
C ALA A 89 -2.91 -6.94 -12.63
N ARG A 90 -4.04 -6.55 -13.21
CA ARG A 90 -4.59 -5.21 -13.04
C ARG A 90 -5.52 -5.19 -11.83
N LEU A 91 -5.51 -4.09 -11.08
CA LEU A 91 -6.32 -3.97 -9.86
C LEU A 91 -7.80 -3.68 -10.13
N ASP A 92 -8.16 -3.32 -11.36
CA ASP A 92 -9.54 -3.08 -11.81
C ASP A 92 -10.28 -4.35 -12.27
N GLU A 93 -9.63 -5.51 -12.22
CA GLU A 93 -10.25 -6.79 -12.56
C GLU A 93 -11.43 -7.10 -11.63
N PRO A 94 -12.69 -7.23 -12.14
CA PRO A 94 -13.86 -7.36 -11.27
C PRO A 94 -13.82 -8.56 -10.32
N ALA A 95 -13.23 -9.68 -10.78
CA ALA A 95 -13.09 -10.88 -9.99
C ALA A 95 -12.08 -10.73 -8.84
N LEU A 96 -11.11 -9.81 -8.96
CA LEU A 96 -10.18 -9.49 -7.88
C LEU A 96 -10.89 -8.89 -6.67
N ALA A 97 -11.90 -8.04 -6.88
CA ALA A 97 -12.68 -7.48 -5.78
C ALA A 97 -13.41 -8.56 -4.97
N ALA A 98 -13.76 -9.70 -5.56
CA ALA A 98 -14.34 -10.83 -4.82
C ALA A 98 -13.30 -11.55 -3.95
N LEU A 99 -12.07 -11.72 -4.46
CA LEU A 99 -10.96 -12.29 -3.69
C LEU A 99 -10.53 -11.35 -2.55
N ALA A 100 -10.32 -10.07 -2.84
CA ALA A 100 -9.87 -9.06 -1.90
C ALA A 100 -10.79 -8.91 -0.68
N ARG A 101 -12.12 -9.09 -0.86
CA ARG A 101 -13.11 -9.01 0.23
C ARG A 101 -12.99 -10.11 1.29
N ARG A 102 -12.12 -11.10 1.10
CA ARG A 102 -11.80 -12.13 2.10
C ARG A 102 -10.71 -11.71 3.08
N TYR A 103 -10.12 -10.54 2.85
CA TYR A 103 -8.98 -10.01 3.59
C TYR A 103 -9.31 -8.60 4.07
N ASP A 104 -8.69 -8.18 5.17
CA ASP A 104 -8.89 -6.84 5.72
C ASP A 104 -8.08 -5.80 4.95
N LEU A 105 -6.93 -6.23 4.40
CA LEU A 105 -6.00 -5.38 3.67
C LEU A 105 -5.41 -6.10 2.46
N VAL A 106 -5.28 -5.37 1.35
CA VAL A 106 -4.54 -5.83 0.17
C VAL A 106 -3.22 -5.09 0.09
N VAL A 107 -2.11 -5.81 0.03
CA VAL A 107 -0.79 -5.26 -0.30
C VAL A 107 -0.46 -5.68 -1.73
N VAL A 108 -0.07 -4.75 -2.58
CA VAL A 108 0.25 -5.00 -3.98
C VAL A 108 1.73 -4.72 -4.17
N ASP A 109 2.48 -5.74 -4.59
CA ASP A 109 3.83 -5.56 -5.07
C ASP A 109 3.78 -4.95 -6.47
N ALA A 110 3.85 -3.63 -6.54
CA ALA A 110 3.61 -2.86 -7.75
C ALA A 110 4.90 -2.66 -8.52
N ALA A 111 4.84 -2.86 -9.85
CA ALA A 111 5.97 -2.57 -10.72
C ALA A 111 6.37 -1.10 -10.62
N PRO A 112 7.68 -0.78 -10.52
CA PRO A 112 8.10 0.60 -10.60
C PRO A 112 7.68 1.18 -11.97
N ASP A 113 7.87 0.45 -13.06
CA ASP A 113 7.62 0.96 -14.40
C ASP A 113 6.21 0.66 -14.93
N ILE A 114 5.18 0.99 -14.13
CA ILE A 114 3.80 0.87 -14.60
C ILE A 114 3.49 1.93 -15.68
N PRO A 115 3.10 1.52 -16.90
CA PRO A 115 2.71 2.47 -17.96
C PRO A 115 1.41 3.20 -17.63
N GLU A 116 0.55 2.58 -16.82
CA GLU A 116 -0.70 3.15 -16.33
C GLU A 116 -0.92 2.72 -14.87
N LEU A 117 -1.20 3.69 -13.99
CA LEU A 117 -1.61 3.41 -12.61
C LEU A 117 -3.10 3.06 -12.57
N VAL A 118 -3.38 1.79 -12.27
CA VAL A 118 -4.72 1.23 -12.16
C VAL A 118 -5.03 0.95 -10.70
N LEU A 119 -6.13 1.52 -10.19
CA LEU A 119 -6.54 1.38 -8.80
C LEU A 119 -7.76 0.45 -8.68
N MET A 120 -7.81 -0.32 -7.59
CA MET A 120 -8.97 -1.13 -7.25
C MET A 120 -10.21 -0.24 -7.02
N PRO A 121 -11.32 -0.45 -7.75
CA PRO A 121 -12.53 0.33 -7.59
C PRO A 121 -13.15 0.20 -6.20
N GLY A 122 -13.54 1.33 -5.61
CA GLY A 122 -14.18 1.37 -4.29
C GLY A 122 -13.23 1.12 -3.11
N ALA A 123 -11.94 0.95 -3.36
CA ALA A 123 -10.92 0.83 -2.33
C ALA A 123 -10.29 2.19 -2.00
N THR A 124 -9.87 2.37 -0.75
CA THR A 124 -8.98 3.46 -0.34
C THR A 124 -7.54 3.00 -0.51
N HIS A 125 -6.74 3.79 -1.23
CA HIS A 125 -5.36 3.42 -1.59
C HIS A 125 -4.35 4.22 -0.77
N LEU A 126 -3.28 3.53 -0.36
CA LEU A 126 -2.05 4.11 0.17
C LEU A 126 -0.90 3.65 -0.72
N ALA A 127 0.18 4.43 -0.78
CA ALA A 127 1.38 4.04 -1.50
C ALA A 127 2.61 4.06 -0.59
N ALA A 128 3.45 3.03 -0.68
CA ALA A 128 4.80 3.01 -0.16
C ALA A 128 5.77 3.08 -1.34
N ILE A 129 6.65 4.08 -1.36
CA ILE A 129 7.58 4.31 -2.46
C ILE A 129 9.01 4.27 -1.94
N GLU A 130 9.80 3.34 -2.47
CA GLU A 130 11.24 3.30 -2.25
C GLU A 130 11.91 4.42 -3.05
N VAL A 131 12.76 5.20 -2.39
CA VAL A 131 13.57 6.24 -3.00
C VAL A 131 15.03 5.94 -2.73
N GLN A 132 15.82 5.74 -3.77
CA GLN A 132 17.27 5.53 -3.70
C GLN A 132 18.01 6.84 -3.99
N ALA A 133 19.30 6.89 -3.66
CA ALA A 133 20.13 8.09 -3.83
C ALA A 133 20.33 8.52 -5.31
N SER A 134 19.99 7.66 -6.27
CA SER A 134 20.16 7.96 -7.70
C SER A 134 19.17 9.03 -8.19
N VAL A 135 19.60 9.84 -9.15
CA VAL A 135 18.76 10.87 -9.79
C VAL A 135 17.54 10.24 -10.49
N GLU A 136 17.72 9.07 -11.09
CA GLU A 136 16.63 8.32 -11.72
C GLU A 136 15.56 7.93 -10.71
N SER A 137 15.96 7.36 -9.56
CA SER A 137 15.01 6.99 -8.50
C SER A 137 14.29 8.20 -7.92
N LEU A 138 14.98 9.32 -7.73
CA LEU A 138 14.38 10.60 -7.31
C LEU A 138 13.31 11.10 -8.29
N HIS A 139 13.64 11.15 -9.58
CA HIS A 139 12.71 11.59 -10.62
C HIS A 139 11.52 10.63 -10.74
N TYR A 140 11.80 9.34 -10.69
CA TYR A 140 10.79 8.29 -10.70
C TYR A 140 9.81 8.46 -9.54
N ALA A 141 10.31 8.54 -8.30
CA ALA A 141 9.50 8.66 -7.10
C ALA A 141 8.63 9.92 -7.15
N TYR A 142 9.22 11.07 -7.48
CA TYR A 142 8.46 12.31 -7.56
C TYR A 142 7.40 12.30 -8.68
N ARG A 143 7.71 11.71 -9.84
CA ARG A 143 6.73 11.49 -10.92
C ARG A 143 5.57 10.64 -10.42
N LEU A 144 5.85 9.56 -9.70
CA LEU A 144 4.81 8.69 -9.14
C LEU A 144 3.94 9.41 -8.12
N VAL A 145 4.54 10.19 -7.20
CA VAL A 145 3.78 11.03 -6.25
C VAL A 145 2.86 12.01 -7.00
N LYS A 146 3.35 12.65 -8.09
CA LYS A 146 2.51 13.53 -8.92
C LYS A 146 1.33 12.79 -9.54
N THR A 147 1.56 11.58 -10.06
CA THR A 147 0.49 10.74 -10.63
C THR A 147 -0.52 10.34 -9.56
N LEU A 148 -0.07 9.98 -8.36
CA LEU A 148 -0.94 9.63 -7.23
C LEU A 148 -1.77 10.82 -6.75
N ALA A 149 -1.20 12.03 -6.75
CA ALA A 149 -1.90 13.27 -6.39
C ALA A 149 -3.12 13.57 -7.28
N GLN A 150 -3.15 13.02 -8.49
CA GLN A 150 -4.27 13.16 -9.43
C GLN A 150 -5.38 12.12 -9.20
N ARG A 151 -5.24 11.23 -8.21
CA ARG A 151 -6.18 10.13 -7.94
C ARG A 151 -6.90 10.35 -6.62
N PRO A 152 -8.20 10.71 -6.62
CA PRO A 152 -8.97 10.96 -5.39
C PRO A 152 -9.05 9.76 -4.43
N ALA A 153 -8.87 8.54 -4.95
CA ALA A 153 -8.89 7.32 -4.15
C ALA A 153 -7.60 7.10 -3.34
N VAL A 154 -6.54 7.87 -3.58
CA VAL A 154 -5.27 7.77 -2.85
C VAL A 154 -5.30 8.67 -1.63
N ALA A 155 -5.26 8.06 -0.45
CA ALA A 155 -5.30 8.76 0.83
C ALA A 155 -3.94 9.33 1.24
N GLY A 156 -2.82 8.68 0.90
CA GLY A 156 -1.51 9.11 1.36
C GLY A 156 -0.35 8.31 0.79
N VAL A 157 0.86 8.84 0.98
CA VAL A 157 2.10 8.28 0.44
C VAL A 157 3.21 8.27 1.50
N GLY A 158 3.78 7.10 1.75
CA GLY A 158 4.96 6.93 2.59
C GLY A 158 6.22 6.70 1.74
N LEU A 159 7.24 7.52 1.97
CA LEU A 159 8.56 7.40 1.33
C LEU A 159 9.53 6.67 2.25
N PHE A 160 10.26 5.69 1.73
CA PHE A 160 11.31 4.96 2.45
C PHE A 160 12.55 4.75 1.58
N GLY A 161 13.67 4.33 2.16
CA GLY A 161 14.94 4.16 1.45
C GLY A 161 15.99 5.17 1.90
N ASP A 162 16.66 5.84 0.96
CA ASP A 162 17.70 6.83 1.25
C ASP A 162 17.10 8.08 1.93
N PRO A 163 17.58 8.49 3.12
CA PRO A 163 17.00 9.62 3.85
C PRO A 163 17.09 10.95 3.11
N ALA A 164 18.22 11.25 2.48
CA ALA A 164 18.42 12.50 1.77
C ALA A 164 17.54 12.57 0.50
N ALA A 165 17.43 11.45 -0.21
CA ALA A 165 16.58 11.35 -1.39
C ALA A 165 15.09 11.48 -1.04
N CYS A 166 14.64 10.80 0.01
CA CYS A 166 13.28 10.94 0.52
C CYS A 166 12.96 12.38 0.94
N ALA A 167 13.88 13.05 1.64
CA ALA A 167 13.71 14.45 2.05
C ALA A 167 13.56 15.38 0.83
N ARG A 168 14.31 15.12 -0.25
CA ARG A 168 14.19 15.89 -1.50
C ARG A 168 12.85 15.68 -2.20
N VAL A 169 12.35 14.45 -2.26
CA VAL A 169 11.02 14.17 -2.82
C VAL A 169 9.93 14.84 -1.98
N LEU A 170 10.02 14.74 -0.64
CA LEU A 170 9.09 15.39 0.27
C LEU A 170 9.07 16.92 0.11
N ALA A 171 10.26 17.55 0.00
CA ALA A 171 10.38 18.98 -0.26
C ALA A 171 9.78 19.37 -1.62
N ALA A 172 10.03 18.59 -2.67
CA ALA A 172 9.43 18.81 -3.98
C ALA A 172 7.90 18.70 -3.92
N SER A 173 7.36 17.70 -3.23
CA SER A 173 5.92 17.56 -3.00
C SER A 173 5.32 18.77 -2.32
N GLY A 174 5.97 19.32 -1.28
CA GLY A 174 5.51 20.52 -0.59
C GLY A 174 5.57 21.81 -1.42
N ASN A 175 6.51 21.89 -2.37
CA ASN A 175 6.69 23.09 -3.19
C ASN A 175 5.81 23.13 -4.45
N PHE A 176 5.42 21.95 -4.97
CA PHE A 176 4.85 21.85 -6.32
C PHE A 176 3.49 21.14 -6.38
N LEU A 177 3.04 20.49 -5.30
CA LEU A 177 1.72 19.87 -5.24
C LEU A 177 0.76 20.72 -4.40
N ALA A 178 -0.55 20.47 -4.56
CA ALA A 178 -1.55 21.12 -3.73
C ALA A 178 -1.34 20.75 -2.25
N ALA A 179 -1.43 21.75 -1.36
CA ALA A 179 -1.19 21.58 0.08
C ALA A 179 -1.96 20.39 0.69
N ALA A 180 -3.23 20.24 0.29
CA ALA A 180 -4.10 19.16 0.75
C ALA A 180 -3.55 17.74 0.47
N PHE A 181 -2.79 17.56 -0.61
CA PHE A 181 -2.13 16.29 -0.92
C PHE A 181 -0.70 16.24 -0.38
N SER A 182 0.06 17.34 -0.42
CA SER A 182 1.43 17.33 0.13
C SER A 182 1.46 16.97 1.61
N ASP A 183 0.44 17.36 2.37
CA ASP A 183 0.28 17.02 3.79
C ASP A 183 0.06 15.53 4.05
N THR A 184 -0.25 14.75 3.01
CA THR A 184 -0.46 13.29 3.09
C THR A 184 0.77 12.50 2.64
N VAL A 185 1.84 13.19 2.25
CA VAL A 185 3.14 12.60 1.93
C VAL A 185 4.05 12.68 3.15
N CYS A 186 4.58 11.54 3.60
CA CYS A 186 5.59 11.51 4.67
C CYS A 186 6.83 10.73 4.25
N SER A 187 7.93 10.94 4.97
CA SER A 187 9.09 10.05 4.91
C SER A 187 9.25 9.30 6.22
N VAL A 188 9.63 8.03 6.10
CA VAL A 188 10.01 7.14 7.21
C VAL A 188 11.49 6.74 7.14
N ALA A 189 12.26 7.35 6.22
CA ALA A 189 13.62 6.90 5.91
C ALA A 189 14.61 7.11 7.06
N ALA A 190 14.32 8.04 7.97
CA ALA A 190 15.12 8.27 9.18
C ALA A 190 14.67 7.39 10.37
N GLU A 191 13.62 6.59 10.23
CA GLU A 191 13.10 5.74 11.29
C GLU A 191 13.97 4.49 11.44
N THR A 192 14.17 4.02 12.68
CA THR A 192 14.93 2.79 12.97
C THR A 192 14.36 1.56 12.26
N ASP A 193 13.03 1.47 12.19
CA ASP A 193 12.31 0.48 11.40
C ASP A 193 11.28 1.18 10.50
N ALA A 194 11.69 1.42 9.26
CA ALA A 194 10.87 2.07 8.26
C ALA A 194 9.54 1.32 7.99
N PHE A 195 9.52 -0.01 8.02
CA PHE A 195 8.32 -0.78 7.70
C PHE A 195 7.32 -0.76 8.86
N ALA A 196 7.79 -0.89 10.10
CA ALA A 196 6.94 -0.68 11.27
C ALA A 196 6.38 0.75 11.31
N ALA A 197 7.22 1.74 11.02
CA ALA A 197 6.81 3.15 10.99
C ALA A 197 5.82 3.46 9.86
N LEU A 198 5.94 2.79 8.70
CA LEU A 198 4.92 2.85 7.63
C LEU A 198 3.64 2.17 8.08
N ALA A 199 3.72 0.98 8.66
CA ALA A 199 2.55 0.22 9.08
C ALA A 199 1.73 0.98 10.12
N VAL A 200 2.35 1.67 11.08
CA VAL A 200 1.65 2.55 12.03
C VAL A 200 0.86 3.64 11.30
N ARG A 201 1.52 4.36 10.37
CA ARG A 201 0.90 5.46 9.61
C ARG A 201 -0.20 4.96 8.67
N MET A 202 -0.02 3.77 8.11
CA MET A 202 -0.91 3.15 7.14
C MET A 202 -2.04 2.34 7.76
N SER A 203 -1.98 2.00 9.06
CA SER A 203 -3.03 1.25 9.77
C SER A 203 -4.09 2.15 10.40
N ALA A 204 -3.79 3.41 10.72
CA ALA A 204 -4.74 4.34 11.35
C ALA A 204 -6.06 4.42 10.55
N GLU A 205 -7.17 3.95 11.16
CA GLU A 205 -8.46 3.73 10.50
C GLU A 205 -9.41 4.94 10.51
N GLU A 206 -9.27 5.90 11.42
CA GLU A 206 -10.29 6.94 11.59
C GLU A 206 -9.69 8.34 11.82
N GLY A 207 -10.14 9.30 11.00
CA GLY A 207 -10.10 10.72 11.35
C GLY A 207 -8.89 11.51 10.86
N ARG A 208 -8.78 11.66 9.52
CA ARG A 208 -7.73 12.42 8.82
C ARG A 208 -6.34 11.79 8.99
N LEU A 209 -5.49 12.03 8.00
CA LEU A 209 -4.09 11.65 7.97
C LEU A 209 -3.25 12.45 9.00
N THR A 210 -3.71 12.56 10.24
CA THR A 210 -2.95 13.19 11.34
C THR A 210 -1.64 12.45 11.61
N ALA A 211 -1.53 11.17 11.25
CA ALA A 211 -0.29 10.40 11.31
C ALA A 211 0.79 10.85 10.29
N PHE A 212 0.38 11.47 9.17
CA PHE A 212 1.30 12.10 8.21
C PHE A 212 1.64 13.56 8.60
N TYR A 213 0.92 14.10 9.58
CA TYR A 213 0.95 15.51 9.99
C TYR A 213 2.03 15.85 11.03
N ASN A 214 2.72 14.86 11.60
CA ASN A 214 3.82 15.12 12.52
C ASN A 214 5.08 15.56 11.76
N LYS A 215 5.05 16.76 11.17
CA LYS A 215 6.26 17.58 11.12
C LYS A 215 6.71 17.75 12.56
N GLY A 216 7.92 17.29 12.87
CA GLY A 216 8.51 17.37 14.20
C GLY A 216 8.19 18.71 14.86
N ALA A 217 7.39 18.65 15.93
CA ALA A 217 7.23 19.76 16.82
C ALA A 217 8.62 20.04 17.40
N ASN A 218 9.25 21.10 16.91
CA ASN A 218 10.48 21.64 17.48
C ASN A 218 10.16 22.10 18.91
N PRO A 219 10.68 21.46 19.97
CA PRO A 219 10.42 21.88 21.33
C PRO A 219 11.43 22.97 21.66
N ASN A 220 11.28 24.17 21.10
CA ASN A 220 12.02 25.34 21.56
C ASN A 220 11.30 26.63 21.15
N HIS A 221 10.19 26.90 21.84
CA HIS A 221 9.78 28.25 22.17
C HIS A 221 9.65 28.29 23.69
N GLY A 222 10.65 28.87 24.34
CA GLY A 222 10.78 28.90 25.78
C GLY A 222 11.88 29.83 26.24
N ARG A 223 11.60 31.13 26.11
CA ARG A 223 12.24 32.32 26.71
C ARG A 223 13.00 33.22 25.75
#